data_AF-A0A178M656-F1
#
_entry.id   AF-A0A178M656-F1
#
_cell.length_a   1.000
_cell.length_b   1.000
_cell.length_c   1.000
_cell.angle_alpha   90.00
_cell.angle_beta   90.00
_cell.angle_gamma   90.00
#
_symmetry.space_group_name_H-M   'P 1'
#
loop_
_entity.id
_entity.type
_entity.pdbx_description
1 polymer ?
#
loop_
_entity_poly.entity_id
_entity_poly.type
_entity_poly.pdbx_seq_one_letter_code
_entity_poly.pdbx_strand_id
1 'polypeptide(L)'
;MMAKGSDLDTADKVRVLKALAFQIHRKRPAEEALAEVLDQESKGGRNRAFRPAKEALESQGVLASMQAIELLGDEAAAVLGTVIDARDHRLLSSALSALAEFLEGAG
;
A
#
# COMPACT_ATOMS: atom_id res chain seq x y z
N MET A 1 -18.69 15.14 -10.76
CA MET A 1 -18.56 15.67 -9.39
C MET A 1 -17.60 14.74 -8.66
N MET A 2 -16.29 15.07 -8.63
CA MET A 2 -15.26 14.23 -7.99
C MET A 2 -15.16 14.63 -6.52
N ALA A 3 -15.25 13.66 -5.61
CA ALA A 3 -15.07 13.88 -4.20
C ALA A 3 -13.60 14.22 -3.93
N LYS A 4 -13.32 15.51 -3.68
CA LYS A 4 -12.05 16.00 -3.16
C LYS A 4 -11.94 15.53 -1.71
N GLY A 5 -11.32 14.37 -1.49
CA GLY A 5 -11.28 13.77 -0.16
C GLY A 5 -10.21 12.70 -0.06
N SER A 6 -9.20 13.01 0.76
CA SER A 6 -8.13 12.15 1.28
C SER A 6 -7.02 11.70 0.33
N ASP A 7 -6.29 12.64 -0.23
CA ASP A 7 -5.00 12.34 -0.85
C ASP A 7 -4.01 12.05 0.29
N LEU A 8 -3.42 10.86 0.29
CA LEU A 8 -2.30 10.57 1.19
C LEU A 8 -1.12 11.46 0.80
N ASP A 9 -0.53 12.16 1.77
CA ASP A 9 0.71 12.88 1.52
C ASP A 9 1.90 11.92 1.37
N THR A 10 3.05 12.43 0.94
CA THR A 10 4.26 11.60 0.76
C THR A 10 4.65 10.88 2.06
N ALA A 11 4.52 11.53 3.22
CA ALA A 11 4.88 10.94 4.51
C ALA A 11 3.94 9.79 4.89
N ASP A 12 2.66 9.90 4.56
CA ASP A 12 1.68 8.83 4.66
C ASP A 12 2.05 7.63 3.79
N LYS A 13 2.35 7.88 2.51
CA LYS A 13 2.72 6.80 1.57
C LYS A 13 3.96 6.06 2.04
N VAL A 14 5.00 6.79 2.44
CA VAL A 14 6.25 6.22 2.98
C VAL A 14 5.98 5.37 4.23
N ARG A 15 5.17 5.86 5.17
CA ARG A 15 4.82 5.10 6.39
C ARG A 15 4.09 3.79 6.07
N VAL A 16 3.08 3.85 5.21
CA VAL A 16 2.29 2.68 4.80
C VAL A 16 3.18 1.64 4.11
N LEU A 17 4.04 2.07 3.17
CA LEU A 17 4.94 1.19 2.45
C LEU A 17 5.96 0.53 3.38
N LYS A 18 6.58 1.29 4.29
CA LYS A 18 7.53 0.74 5.28
C LYS A 18 6.85 -0.26 6.23
N ALA A 19 5.63 0.05 6.69
CA ALA A 19 4.86 -0.86 7.54
C ALA A 19 4.50 -2.16 6.81
N LEU A 20 4.05 -2.07 5.55
CA LEU A 20 3.73 -3.23 4.73
C LEU A 20 4.98 -4.08 4.43
N ALA A 21 6.09 -3.44 4.05
CA ALA A 21 7.37 -4.11 3.80
C ALA A 21 7.82 -4.92 5.02
N PHE A 22 7.69 -4.36 6.23
CA PHE A 22 8.01 -5.04 7.48
C PHE A 22 7.14 -6.26 7.73
N GLN A 23 5.83 -6.17 7.52
CA GLN A 23 4.90 -7.28 7.72
C GLN A 23 5.14 -8.42 6.72
N ILE A 24 5.36 -8.09 5.44
CA ILE A 24 5.65 -9.06 4.38
C ILE A 24 7.01 -9.73 4.60
N HIS A 25 8.02 -9.00 5.09
CA HIS A 25 9.32 -9.56 5.45
C HIS A 25 9.19 -10.70 6.47
N ARG A 26 8.19 -10.63 7.36
CA ARG A 26 7.87 -11.67 8.36
C ARG A 26 7.08 -12.84 7.79
N LYS A 27 7.10 -13.03 6.47
CA LYS A 27 6.44 -14.11 5.71
C LYS A 27 4.92 -14.09 5.81
N ARG A 28 4.32 -12.92 6.03
CA ARG A 28 2.86 -12.80 5.98
C ARG A 28 2.37 -12.67 4.54
N PRO A 29 1.22 -13.27 4.19
CA PRO A 29 0.56 -13.02 2.92
C PRO A 29 0.30 -11.53 2.71
N ALA A 30 0.47 -11.04 1.47
CA ALA A 30 0.36 -9.63 1.16
C ALA A 30 -1.04 -9.05 1.48
N GLU A 31 -2.10 -9.82 1.26
CA GLU A 31 -3.48 -9.43 1.58
C GLU A 31 -3.68 -9.24 3.09
N GLU A 32 -3.28 -10.22 3.90
CA GLU A 32 -3.38 -10.14 5.36
C GLU A 32 -2.52 -9.03 5.94
N ALA A 33 -1.30 -8.85 5.41
CA ALA A 33 -0.39 -7.80 5.82
C ALA A 33 -0.97 -6.41 5.50
N LEU A 34 -1.52 -6.23 4.30
CA LEU A 34 -2.14 -4.97 3.88
C LEU A 34 -3.41 -4.67 4.68
N ALA A 35 -4.28 -5.67 4.90
CA ALA A 35 -5.47 -5.51 5.73
C ALA A 35 -5.11 -4.98 7.13
N GLU A 36 -4.10 -5.56 7.78
CA GLU A 36 -3.66 -5.12 9.10
C GLU A 36 -3.09 -3.71 9.09
N VAL A 37 -2.27 -3.36 8.08
CA VAL A 37 -1.72 -2.00 7.95
C VAL A 37 -2.86 -0.99 7.76
N LEU A 38 -3.83 -1.27 6.89
CA LEU A 38 -4.99 -0.41 6.67
C LEU A 38 -5.85 -0.27 7.93
N ASP A 39 -6.01 -1.33 8.72
CA ASP A 39 -6.71 -1.29 10.00
C ASP A 39 -5.99 -0.44 11.04
N GLN A 40 -4.67 -0.53 11.10
CA GLN A 40 -3.86 0.31 11.98
C GLN A 40 -3.96 1.79 11.58
N GLU A 41 -3.83 2.08 10.29
CA GLU A 41 -3.88 3.44 9.73
C GLU A 41 -5.28 4.07 9.80
N SER A 42 -6.34 3.26 9.80
CA SER A 42 -7.72 3.75 9.95
C SER A 42 -8.05 4.21 11.37
N LYS A 43 -7.22 3.86 12.37
CA LYS A 43 -7.39 4.33 13.75
C LYS A 43 -7.13 5.83 13.84
N GLY A 44 -7.64 6.47 14.90
CA GLY A 44 -7.39 7.91 15.12
C GLY A 44 -8.15 8.85 14.17
N GLY A 45 -9.29 8.42 13.61
CA GLY A 45 -10.17 9.27 12.80
C GLY A 45 -9.87 9.30 11.31
N ARG A 46 -8.87 8.54 10.84
CA ARG A 46 -8.47 8.47 9.43
C ARG A 46 -9.23 7.42 8.62
N ASN A 47 -10.25 6.77 9.20
CA ASN A 47 -11.02 5.72 8.53
C ASN A 47 -11.54 6.13 7.14
N ARG A 48 -11.95 7.41 6.97
CA ARG A 48 -12.42 7.90 5.67
C ARG A 48 -11.35 7.83 4.57
N ALA A 49 -10.08 8.03 4.93
CA ALA A 49 -8.96 8.01 3.99
C ALA A 49 -8.61 6.59 3.50
N PHE A 50 -8.73 5.60 4.38
CA PHE A 50 -8.33 4.22 4.07
C PHE A 50 -9.51 3.32 3.70
N ARG A 51 -10.76 3.79 3.86
CA ARG A 51 -11.96 3.01 3.48
C ARG A 51 -11.93 2.51 2.03
N PRO A 52 -11.57 3.31 1.02
CA PRO A 52 -11.53 2.84 -0.37
C PRO A 52 -10.55 1.68 -0.57
N ALA A 53 -9.38 1.73 0.08
CA ALA A 53 -8.41 0.64 0.03
C ALA A 53 -8.93 -0.65 0.67
N LYS A 54 -9.69 -0.56 1.78
CA LYS A 54 -10.30 -1.74 2.40
C LYS A 54 -11.35 -2.39 1.51
N GLU A 55 -12.26 -1.57 0.96
CA GLU A 55 -13.30 -2.04 0.03
C GLU A 55 -12.68 -2.69 -1.22
N ALA A 56 -11.62 -2.10 -1.77
CA ALA A 56 -10.90 -2.65 -2.92
C ALA A 56 -10.08 -3.90 -2.57
N LEU A 57 -9.53 -4.01 -1.36
CA LEU A 57 -8.80 -5.21 -0.93
C LEU A 57 -9.72 -6.44 -0.91
N GLU A 58 -10.91 -6.29 -0.36
CA GLU A 58 -11.89 -7.39 -0.25
C GLU A 58 -12.42 -7.85 -1.61
N SER A 59 -12.53 -6.93 -2.58
CA SER A 59 -13.22 -7.19 -3.85
C SER A 59 -12.27 -7.43 -5.04
N GLN A 60 -11.07 -6.84 -5.02
CA GLN A 60 -10.18 -6.75 -6.18
C GLN A 60 -8.72 -7.10 -5.84
N GLY A 61 -8.37 -7.22 -4.55
CA GLY A 61 -7.05 -7.64 -4.10
C GLY A 61 -6.04 -6.51 -3.88
N VAL A 62 -4.79 -6.89 -3.63
CA VAL A 62 -3.73 -6.02 -3.10
C VAL A 62 -3.45 -4.80 -3.97
N LEU A 63 -3.26 -4.97 -5.28
CA LEU A 63 -2.91 -3.85 -6.17
C LEU A 63 -4.02 -2.81 -6.25
N ALA A 64 -5.26 -3.26 -6.45
CA ALA A 64 -6.42 -2.38 -6.50
C ALA A 64 -6.61 -1.62 -5.19
N SER A 65 -6.38 -2.28 -4.05
CA SER A 65 -6.37 -1.64 -2.73
C SER A 65 -5.37 -0.49 -2.63
N MET A 66 -4.14 -0.71 -3.09
CA MET A 66 -3.09 0.32 -3.06
C MET A 66 -3.41 1.49 -4.01
N GLN A 67 -3.96 1.22 -5.19
CA GLN A 67 -4.35 2.26 -6.16
C GLN A 67 -5.56 3.08 -5.67
N ALA A 68 -6.50 2.47 -4.96
CA ALA A 68 -7.72 3.15 -4.48
C ALA A 68 -7.46 4.32 -3.52
N ILE A 69 -6.27 4.39 -2.92
CA ILE A 69 -5.82 5.47 -2.03
C ILE A 69 -4.58 6.20 -2.58
N GLU A 70 -4.33 6.06 -3.88
CA GLU A 70 -3.18 6.64 -4.59
C GLU A 70 -1.82 6.32 -3.94
N LEU A 71 -1.71 5.17 -3.27
CA LEU A 71 -0.45 4.72 -2.68
C LEU A 71 0.59 4.43 -3.78
N LEU A 72 0.10 3.98 -4.94
CA LEU A 72 0.88 3.72 -6.15
C LEU A 72 0.29 4.49 -7.33
N GLY A 73 1.16 5.02 -8.18
CA GLY A 73 0.81 5.39 -9.56
C GLY A 73 0.76 4.17 -10.47
N ASP A 74 0.27 4.36 -11.70
CA ASP A 74 0.03 3.28 -12.66
C ASP A 74 1.30 2.52 -13.04
N GLU A 75 2.41 3.21 -13.23
CA GLU A 75 3.70 2.58 -13.56
C GLU A 75 4.20 1.70 -12.41
N ALA A 76 4.09 2.18 -11.17
CA ALA A 76 4.48 1.42 -9.98
C ALA A 76 3.57 0.21 -9.79
N ALA A 77 2.26 0.35 -10.03
CA ALA A 77 1.30 -0.75 -9.94
C ALA A 77 1.57 -1.85 -10.99
N ALA A 78 1.89 -1.47 -12.23
CA ALA A 78 2.22 -2.41 -13.29
C ALA A 78 3.45 -3.27 -12.95
N VAL A 79 4.52 -2.65 -12.42
CA VAL A 79 5.72 -3.37 -12.00
C VAL A 79 5.44 -4.20 -10.74
N LEU A 80 4.82 -3.62 -9.72
CA LEU A 80 4.57 -4.31 -8.45
C LEU A 80 3.65 -5.53 -8.62
N GLY A 81 2.73 -5.50 -9.59
CA GLY A 81 1.91 -6.66 -9.92
C GLY A 81 2.73 -7.88 -10.30
N THR A 82 3.76 -7.70 -11.16
CA THR A 82 4.69 -8.79 -11.50
C THR A 82 5.46 -9.32 -10.30
N VAL A 83 5.76 -8.46 -9.33
CA VAL A 83 6.47 -8.83 -8.09
C VAL A 83 5.57 -9.63 -7.16
N ILE A 84 4.29 -9.26 -7.05
CA ILE A 84 3.29 -10.00 -6.28
C ILE A 84 3.07 -11.39 -6.89
N ASP A 85 2.94 -11.47 -8.22
CA ASP A 85 2.74 -12.73 -8.95
C ASP A 85 3.92 -13.71 -8.80
N ALA A 86 5.14 -13.20 -8.61
CA ALA A 86 6.32 -14.01 -8.34
C ALA A 86 6.24 -14.77 -7.01
N ARG A 87 5.33 -14.39 -6.09
CA ARG A 87 5.12 -15.01 -4.76
C ARG A 87 6.39 -15.08 -3.90
N ASP A 88 7.34 -14.18 -4.14
CA ASP A 88 8.55 -14.03 -3.34
C ASP A 88 8.38 -12.86 -2.35
N HIS A 89 8.15 -13.22 -1.08
CA HIS A 89 7.99 -12.24 0.01
C HIS A 89 9.24 -11.38 0.25
N ARG A 90 10.44 -11.90 -0.03
CA ARG A 90 11.68 -11.11 0.10
C ARG A 90 11.73 -10.07 -1.00
N LEU A 91 11.46 -10.48 -2.23
CA LEU A 91 11.41 -9.57 -3.37
C LEU A 91 10.35 -8.48 -3.18
N LEU A 92 9.13 -8.87 -2.76
CA LEU A 92 8.05 -7.92 -2.52
C LEU A 92 8.38 -6.95 -1.37
N SER A 93 8.91 -7.45 -0.26
CA SER A 93 9.37 -6.60 0.85
C SER A 93 10.45 -5.61 0.40
N SER A 94 11.46 -6.07 -0.34
CA SER A 94 12.51 -5.21 -0.88
C SER A 94 11.97 -4.17 -1.87
N ALA A 95 11.05 -4.53 -2.76
CA ALA A 95 10.43 -3.61 -3.71
C ALA A 95 9.66 -2.49 -2.99
N LEU A 96 8.89 -2.84 -1.95
CA LEU A 96 8.14 -1.86 -1.14
C LEU A 96 9.07 -0.93 -0.37
N SER A 97 10.16 -1.44 0.21
CA SER A 97 11.17 -0.61 0.88
C SER A 97 11.85 0.35 -0.10
N ALA A 98 12.26 -0.13 -1.27
CA ALA A 98 12.90 0.69 -2.30
C ALA A 98 11.96 1.80 -2.80
N LEU A 99 10.66 1.49 -2.97
CA LEU A 99 9.67 2.49 -3.34
C LEU A 99 9.49 3.55 -2.24
N ALA A 100 9.46 3.14 -0.97
CA ALA A 100 9.39 4.08 0.15
C ALA A 100 10.62 4.99 0.20
N GLU A 101 11.83 4.45 0.00
CA GLU A 101 13.08 5.21 -0.07
C GLU A 101 13.08 6.21 -1.23
N PHE A 102 12.58 5.80 -2.41
CA PHE A 102 12.44 6.70 -3.54
C PHE A 102 11.51 7.89 -3.24
N LEU A 103 10.34 7.63 -2.62
CA LEU A 103 9.40 8.69 -2.24
C LEU A 103 9.99 9.62 -1.16
N GLU A 104 10.77 9.08 -0.23
CA GLU A 104 11.44 9.85 0.82
C GLU A 104 12.57 10.74 0.27
N GLY A 105 13.29 10.28 -0.75
CA GLY A 105 14.36 11.07 -1.43
C GLY A 105 13.87 12.02 -2.52
N ALA A 106 12.62 11.90 -2.96
CA ALA A 106 12.00 12.76 -3.97
C ALA A 106 11.27 13.99 -3.41
N GLY A 107 11.15 14.09 -2.07
CA GLY A 107 10.56 15.23 -1.35
C GLY A 107 11.61 16.20 -0.82
#